data_AF-A0A1C5X0V2-F1
#
_entry.id   AF-A0A1C5X0V2-F1
#
_cell.length_a   1.000
_cell.length_b   1.000
_cell.length_c   1.000
_cell.angle_alpha   90.00
_cell.angle_beta   90.00
_cell.angle_gamma   90.00
#
_symmetry.space_group_name_H-M   'P 1'
#
loop_
_entity.id
_entity.type
_entity.pdbx_description
1 polymer ?
#
loop_
_entity_poly.entity_id
_entity_poly.type
_entity_poly.pdbx_seq_one_letter_code
_entity_poly.pdbx_strand_id
1 'polypeptide(L)'
;MKNISGIYKITNNVNGKFYIGSSQNISRRWYDHKRELRIQKHHNKYLQRAWNKYGEENFSFEIVEECKVEELSDREQLYIEKYVNSDFCYNISIDTIAPMRGKKHSEEAKRKMSESRKGLMVGPKNHMYGKHLSDEEKKKLSLAFSGEKNPMYGKHLSDESKRKISEAHKGTKCPEYLKRRYRLEMLGSGNPFYGKHHSKKSLELMSKNRTGLLKGADSPVSRKVVRISENTNEIKIYDTVTEAAKSNNAQRSHIALVCRGERKHAGGYRWMYFEDYQHANTEVSDQIAKG
;
A
#
# COMPACT_ATOMS: atom_id res chain seq x y z
N MET A 1 -30.56 -4.28 22.74
CA MET A 1 -30.60 -3.63 21.40
C MET A 1 -29.46 -4.21 20.57
N LYS A 2 -29.72 -4.55 19.30
CA LYS A 2 -28.69 -5.13 18.41
C LYS A 2 -27.51 -4.17 18.26
N ASN A 3 -26.30 -4.71 18.35
CA ASN A 3 -25.06 -3.98 18.10
C ASN A 3 -24.86 -3.89 16.59
N ILE A 4 -25.33 -2.81 15.97
CA ILE A 4 -25.22 -2.60 14.52
C ILE A 4 -23.91 -1.85 14.24
N SER A 5 -23.08 -2.45 13.38
CA SER A 5 -21.86 -1.84 12.85
C SER A 5 -22.10 -1.40 11.40
N GLY A 6 -21.60 -0.22 11.05
CA GLY A 6 -21.84 0.33 9.72
C GLY A 6 -21.54 1.82 9.58
N ILE A 7 -21.97 2.35 8.44
CA ILE A 7 -21.90 3.75 8.05
C ILE A 7 -23.25 4.42 8.35
N TYR A 8 -23.21 5.59 8.98
CA TYR A 8 -24.39 6.40 9.26
C TYR A 8 -24.24 7.81 8.68
N LYS A 9 -25.39 8.47 8.55
CA LYS A 9 -25.53 9.84 8.04
C LYS A 9 -26.34 10.66 9.03
N ILE A 10 -25.90 11.89 9.26
CA ILE A 10 -26.63 12.90 10.03
C ILE A 10 -26.99 14.03 9.07
N THR A 11 -28.26 14.19 8.71
CA THR A 11 -28.72 15.17 7.72
C THR A 11 -29.40 16.34 8.40
N ASN A 12 -29.07 17.56 8.00
CA ASN A 12 -29.81 18.77 8.33
C ASN A 12 -30.96 18.93 7.33
N ASN A 13 -32.19 18.81 7.80
CA ASN A 13 -33.39 18.82 6.97
C ASN A 13 -33.71 20.21 6.39
N VAL A 14 -33.11 21.29 6.92
CA VAL A 14 -33.35 22.67 6.45
C VAL A 14 -32.58 22.99 5.17
N ASN A 15 -31.36 22.49 5.04
CA ASN A 15 -30.47 22.82 3.91
C ASN A 15 -29.92 21.58 3.17
N GLY A 16 -30.31 20.38 3.58
CA GLY A 16 -29.88 19.12 2.99
C GLY A 16 -28.41 18.76 3.26
N LYS A 17 -27.67 19.55 4.04
CA LYS A 17 -26.27 19.26 4.35
C LYS A 17 -26.16 18.11 5.34
N PHE A 18 -25.12 17.29 5.24
CA PHE A 18 -25.01 16.07 6.03
C PHE A 18 -23.59 15.75 6.49
N TYR A 19 -23.49 14.95 7.56
CA TYR A 19 -22.26 14.37 8.08
C TYR A 19 -22.30 12.85 7.88
N ILE A 20 -21.21 12.26 7.40
CA ILE A 20 -21.04 10.80 7.31
C ILE A 20 -20.01 10.36 8.33
N GLY A 21 -20.28 9.27 9.03
CA GLY A 21 -19.30 8.62 9.89
C GLY A 21 -19.50 7.11 9.93
N SER A 22 -18.50 6.41 10.46
CA SER A 22 -18.56 4.97 10.72
C SER A 22 -18.61 4.67 12.23
N SER A 23 -19.17 3.51 12.60
CA SER A 23 -19.06 3.00 13.96
C SER A 23 -19.26 1.49 14.04
N GLN A 24 -18.61 0.87 15.03
CA GLN A 24 -18.88 -0.52 15.42
C GLN A 24 -20.20 -0.67 16.20
N ASN A 25 -20.70 0.44 16.78
CA ASN A 25 -21.98 0.49 17.48
C ASN A 25 -22.67 1.82 17.17
N ILE A 26 -23.49 1.82 16.13
CA ILE A 26 -24.18 3.02 15.63
C ILE A 26 -25.09 3.61 16.71
N SER A 27 -25.85 2.79 17.44
CA SER A 27 -26.78 3.28 18.47
C SER A 27 -26.06 4.05 19.57
N ARG A 28 -24.93 3.52 20.06
CA ARG A 28 -24.09 4.20 21.05
C ARG A 28 -23.49 5.48 20.46
N ARG A 29 -23.01 5.41 19.21
CA ARG A 29 -22.40 6.57 18.54
C ARG A 29 -23.39 7.71 18.35
N TRP A 30 -24.64 7.42 18.00
CA TRP A 30 -25.71 8.43 17.88
C TRP A 30 -26.04 9.08 19.22
N TYR A 31 -26.09 8.29 20.30
CA TYR A 31 -26.25 8.83 21.65
C TYR A 31 -25.11 9.79 22.01
N ASP A 32 -23.86 9.39 21.74
CA ASP A 32 -22.68 10.23 21.99
C ASP A 32 -22.73 11.52 21.17
N HIS A 33 -23.09 11.46 19.88
CA HIS A 33 -23.27 12.65 19.04
C HIS A 33 -24.30 13.61 19.61
N LYS A 34 -25.51 13.13 19.94
CA LYS A 34 -26.57 13.99 20.51
C LYS A 34 -26.13 14.61 21.82
N ARG A 35 -25.50 13.83 22.71
CA ARG A 35 -24.97 14.33 23.98
C ARG A 35 -23.92 15.42 23.73
N GLU A 36 -22.92 15.15 22.89
CA GLU A 36 -21.83 16.06 22.57
C GLU A 36 -22.32 17.37 21.93
N LEU A 37 -23.30 17.29 21.04
CA LEU A 37 -23.91 18.46 20.40
C LEU A 37 -24.70 19.32 21.41
N ARG A 38 -25.45 18.70 22.33
CA ARG A 38 -26.19 19.40 23.38
C ARG A 38 -25.26 20.11 24.37
N ILE A 39 -24.14 19.49 24.75
CA ILE A 39 -23.15 20.10 25.67
C ILE A 39 -22.11 20.99 24.96
N GLN A 40 -22.27 21.22 23.65
CA GLN A 40 -21.39 22.04 22.82
C GLN A 40 -19.91 21.59 22.78
N LYS A 41 -19.65 20.28 22.85
CA LYS A 41 -18.29 19.70 22.83
C LYS A 41 -18.05 18.75 21.65
N HIS A 42 -18.86 18.84 20.60
CA HIS A 42 -18.74 17.97 19.45
C HIS A 42 -17.44 18.22 18.66
N HIS A 43 -16.75 17.15 18.24
CA HIS A 43 -15.46 17.23 17.52
C HIS A 43 -15.57 17.96 16.17
N ASN A 44 -16.70 17.81 15.48
CA ASN A 44 -16.99 18.54 14.24
C ASN A 44 -17.63 19.90 14.54
N LYS A 45 -16.83 20.96 14.43
CA LYS A 45 -17.25 22.35 14.67
C LYS A 45 -18.32 22.84 13.69
N TYR A 46 -18.34 22.36 12.44
CA TYR A 46 -19.36 22.77 11.46
C TYR A 46 -20.72 22.15 11.80
N LEU A 47 -20.73 20.86 12.15
CA LEU A 47 -21.95 20.21 12.61
C LEU A 47 -22.48 20.86 13.89
N GLN A 48 -21.60 21.18 14.86
CA GLN A 48 -21.99 21.90 16.08
C GLN A 48 -22.62 23.25 15.78
N ARG A 49 -22.03 24.05 14.89
CA ARG A 49 -22.58 25.36 14.50
C ARG A 49 -23.94 25.23 13.82
N ALA A 50 -24.10 24.23 12.96
CA ALA A 50 -25.37 23.95 12.31
C ALA A 50 -26.43 23.51 13.33
N TRP A 51 -26.08 22.63 14.26
CA TRP A 51 -26.96 22.21 15.36
C TRP A 51 -27.44 23.38 16.20
N ASN A 52 -26.52 24.27 16.60
CA ASN A 52 -26.87 25.47 17.38
C ASN A 52 -27.75 26.44 16.60
N LYS A 53 -27.62 26.48 15.26
CA LYS A 53 -28.36 27.41 14.40
C LYS A 53 -29.77 26.91 14.08
N TYR A 54 -29.93 25.62 13.80
CA TYR A 54 -31.17 25.05 13.28
C TYR A 54 -31.94 24.22 14.30
N GLY A 55 -31.39 23.92 15.48
CA GLY A 55 -32.09 23.10 16.48
C GLY A 55 -31.98 21.60 16.22
N GLU A 56 -32.22 20.80 17.26
CA GLU A 56 -32.08 19.34 17.24
C GLU A 56 -33.15 18.67 16.35
N GLU A 57 -34.36 19.20 16.36
CA GLU A 57 -35.53 18.73 15.63
C GLU A 57 -35.32 18.72 14.11
N ASN A 58 -34.39 19.54 13.63
CA ASN A 58 -34.06 19.67 12.21
C ASN A 58 -32.96 18.73 11.74
N PHE A 59 -32.55 17.76 12.57
CA PHE A 59 -31.55 16.74 12.19
C PHE A 59 -32.11 15.32 12.22
N SER A 60 -31.90 14.59 11.12
CA SER A 60 -32.21 13.17 10.98
C SER A 60 -30.94 12.32 11.08
N PHE A 61 -31.07 11.14 11.68
CA PHE A 61 -29.99 10.15 11.84
C PHE A 61 -30.40 8.87 11.11
N GLU A 62 -29.60 8.48 10.12
CA GLU A 62 -29.93 7.39 9.19
C GLU A 62 -28.75 6.41 9.09
N ILE A 63 -29.04 5.12 8.99
CA ILE A 63 -28.04 4.10 8.65
C ILE A 63 -27.97 4.04 7.13
N VAL A 64 -26.77 4.27 6.58
CA VAL A 64 -26.54 4.23 5.14
C VAL A 64 -26.21 2.82 4.69
N GLU A 65 -25.37 2.13 5.45
CA GLU A 65 -24.88 0.80 5.10
C GLU A 65 -24.46 0.05 6.37
N GLU A 66 -24.98 -1.16 6.56
CA GLU A 66 -24.47 -2.08 7.59
C GLU A 66 -23.27 -2.85 7.03
N CYS A 67 -22.15 -2.84 7.73
CA CYS A 67 -20.94 -3.51 7.28
C CYS A 67 -20.12 -4.03 8.46
N LYS A 68 -19.26 -5.00 8.19
CA LYS A 68 -18.39 -5.60 9.22
C LYS A 68 -17.35 -4.60 9.71
N VAL A 69 -16.87 -4.79 10.93
CA VAL A 69 -15.91 -3.89 11.60
C VAL A 69 -14.64 -3.70 10.77
N GLU A 70 -14.19 -4.74 10.08
CA GLU A 70 -12.98 -4.72 9.26
C GLU A 70 -13.12 -3.85 8.00
N GLU A 71 -14.35 -3.64 7.52
CA GLU A 71 -14.66 -2.90 6.31
C GLU A 71 -15.00 -1.42 6.57
N LEU A 72 -15.24 -1.04 7.84
CA LEU A 72 -15.72 0.29 8.21
C LEU A 72 -14.86 1.42 7.62
N SER A 73 -13.54 1.31 7.75
CA SER A 73 -12.60 2.35 7.29
C SER A 73 -12.62 2.51 5.76
N ASP A 74 -12.68 1.39 5.03
CA ASP A 74 -12.71 1.42 3.57
C ASP A 74 -14.06 1.94 3.05
N ARG A 75 -15.17 1.53 3.67
CA ARG A 75 -16.52 2.01 3.34
C ARG A 75 -16.69 3.49 3.65
N GLU A 76 -16.25 3.94 4.83
CA GLU A 76 -16.32 5.36 5.22
C GLU A 76 -15.57 6.23 4.22
N GLN A 77 -14.37 5.81 3.81
CA GLN A 77 -13.59 6.55 2.81
C GLN A 77 -14.31 6.61 1.46
N LEU A 78 -14.96 5.54 0.99
CA LEU A 78 -15.72 5.55 -0.27
C LEU A 78 -16.85 6.59 -0.23
N TYR A 79 -17.58 6.66 0.88
CA TYR A 79 -18.63 7.65 1.05
C TYR A 79 -18.09 9.08 1.19
N ILE A 80 -16.98 9.26 1.91
CA ILE A 80 -16.30 10.55 1.99
C ILE A 80 -15.81 10.98 0.60
N GLU A 81 -15.12 10.13 -0.18
CA GLU A 81 -14.68 10.49 -1.54
C GLU A 81 -15.84 10.86 -2.47
N LYS A 82 -16.98 10.17 -2.35
CA LYS A 82 -18.17 10.46 -3.13
C LYS A 82 -18.77 11.83 -2.83
N TYR A 83 -18.67 12.32 -1.58
CA TYR A 83 -19.44 13.49 -1.13
C TYR A 83 -18.63 14.65 -0.53
N VAL A 84 -17.36 14.47 -0.16
CA VAL A 84 -16.59 15.47 0.62
C VAL A 84 -16.24 16.72 -0.18
N ASN A 85 -16.21 16.63 -1.51
CA ASN A 85 -16.02 17.79 -2.39
C ASN A 85 -17.35 18.48 -2.75
N SER A 86 -18.46 18.07 -2.14
CA SER A 86 -19.75 18.76 -2.31
C SER A 86 -19.95 19.79 -1.20
N ASP A 87 -20.57 20.93 -1.54
CA ASP A 87 -20.96 21.98 -0.59
C ASP A 87 -21.96 21.50 0.48
N PHE A 88 -22.45 20.27 0.34
CA PHE A 88 -23.44 19.63 1.18
C PHE A 88 -22.84 18.78 2.30
N CYS A 89 -21.52 18.57 2.35
CA CYS A 89 -20.91 17.70 3.36
C CYS A 89 -20.29 18.48 4.53
N TYR A 90 -20.61 18.09 5.77
CA TYR A 90 -20.00 18.63 6.99
C TYR A 90 -18.65 17.98 7.33
N ASN A 91 -18.24 16.89 6.65
CA ASN A 91 -16.97 16.23 6.92
C ASN A 91 -15.80 17.17 6.57
N ILE A 92 -14.94 17.42 7.56
CA ILE A 92 -13.84 18.38 7.46
C ILE A 92 -12.64 17.78 6.71
N SER A 93 -12.47 16.47 6.82
CA SER A 93 -11.30 15.77 6.30
C SER A 93 -11.68 14.86 5.15
N ILE A 94 -10.84 14.89 4.11
CA ILE A 94 -10.88 13.97 2.96
C ILE A 94 -10.34 12.59 3.36
N ASP A 95 -9.54 12.52 4.43
CA ASP A 95 -8.90 11.29 4.91
C ASP A 95 -9.12 11.13 6.42
N THR A 96 -9.65 9.97 6.83
CA THR A 96 -9.93 9.65 8.23
C THR A 96 -8.65 9.37 9.04
N ILE A 97 -7.54 9.02 8.38
CA ILE A 97 -6.27 8.64 9.02
C ILE A 97 -5.25 9.78 8.96
N ALA A 98 -5.21 10.52 7.84
CA ALA A 98 -4.22 11.58 7.62
C ALA A 98 -4.90 12.92 7.29
N PRO A 99 -5.59 13.56 8.25
CA PRO A 99 -6.49 14.69 7.98
C PRO A 99 -5.82 15.97 7.46
N MET A 100 -4.48 16.03 7.54
CA MET A 100 -3.65 17.12 7.06
C MET A 100 -2.96 16.82 5.72
N ARG A 101 -3.02 15.58 5.22
CA ARG A 101 -2.30 15.19 4.00
C ARG A 101 -2.92 15.88 2.78
N GLY A 102 -2.10 16.56 1.99
CA GLY A 102 -2.52 17.29 0.79
C GLY A 102 -3.18 18.65 1.04
N LYS A 103 -3.53 19.00 2.28
CA LYS A 103 -4.08 20.33 2.59
C LYS A 103 -2.97 21.37 2.61
N LYS A 104 -3.07 22.35 1.70
CA LYS A 104 -2.27 23.58 1.76
C LYS A 104 -3.03 24.61 2.60
N HIS A 105 -2.31 25.41 3.38
CA HIS A 105 -2.91 26.57 4.03
C HIS A 105 -3.53 27.50 2.98
N SER A 106 -4.72 28.05 3.27
CA SER A 106 -5.31 29.10 2.44
C SER A 106 -4.41 30.34 2.42
N GLU A 107 -4.50 31.13 1.36
CA GLU A 107 -3.73 32.38 1.27
C GLU A 107 -4.04 33.32 2.44
N GLU A 108 -5.29 33.37 2.91
CA GLU A 108 -5.67 34.13 4.11
C GLU A 108 -4.99 33.60 5.39
N ALA A 109 -4.93 32.28 5.57
CA ALA A 109 -4.28 31.67 6.73
C ALA A 109 -2.75 31.88 6.70
N LYS A 110 -2.14 31.77 5.50
CA LYS A 110 -0.73 32.13 5.29
C LYS A 110 -0.48 33.58 5.64
N ARG A 111 -1.38 34.49 5.23
CA ARG A 111 -1.28 35.92 5.53
C ARG A 111 -1.36 36.18 7.03
N LYS A 112 -2.34 35.63 7.75
CA LYS A 112 -2.45 35.75 9.22
C LYS A 112 -1.22 35.20 9.94
N MET A 113 -0.70 34.05 9.51
CA MET A 113 0.52 33.47 10.07
C MET A 113 1.77 34.32 9.77
N SER A 114 1.82 34.94 8.59
CA SER A 114 2.86 35.89 8.22
C SER A 114 2.79 37.15 9.07
N GLU A 115 1.60 37.74 9.22
CA GLU A 115 1.33 38.92 10.06
C GLU A 115 1.69 38.67 11.52
N SER A 116 1.31 37.52 12.10
CA SER A 116 1.66 37.19 13.49
C SER A 116 3.15 36.95 13.72
N ARG A 117 3.88 36.53 12.68
CA ARG A 117 5.33 36.31 12.71
C ARG A 117 6.11 37.57 12.32
N LYS A 118 5.44 38.60 11.79
CA LYS A 118 6.05 39.84 11.33
C LYS A 118 6.65 40.58 12.53
N GLY A 119 7.98 40.69 12.57
CA GLY A 119 8.73 41.38 13.61
C GLY A 119 9.31 40.50 14.73
N LEU A 120 8.94 39.21 14.79
CA LEU A 120 9.54 38.23 15.71
C LEU A 120 10.68 37.48 15.04
N MET A 121 11.89 37.53 15.60
CA MET A 121 13.09 36.86 15.05
C MET A 121 13.26 37.11 13.54
N VAL A 122 13.06 38.36 13.11
CA VAL A 122 13.33 38.84 11.75
C VAL A 122 14.53 39.78 11.80
N GLY A 123 15.38 39.74 10.78
CA GLY A 123 16.52 40.65 10.71
C GLY A 123 17.59 40.35 11.78
N PRO A 124 18.41 41.34 12.14
CA PRO A 124 19.51 41.18 13.10
C PRO A 124 19.11 40.64 14.49
N LYS A 125 17.82 40.67 14.84
CA LYS A 125 17.29 40.09 16.09
C LYS A 125 17.27 38.56 16.08
N ASN A 126 17.36 37.92 14.92
CA ASN A 126 17.51 36.47 14.82
C ASN A 126 19.00 36.13 14.85
N HIS A 127 19.39 35.29 15.80
CA HIS A 127 20.78 34.86 16.01
C HIS A 127 21.42 34.20 14.78
N MET A 128 20.60 33.72 13.84
CA MET A 128 20.99 33.11 12.55
C MET A 128 20.84 34.05 11.35
N TYR A 129 20.39 35.29 11.52
CA TYR A 129 20.19 36.20 10.38
C TYR A 129 21.52 36.54 9.71
N GLY A 130 21.56 36.39 8.38
CA GLY A 130 22.76 36.60 7.56
C GLY A 130 23.85 35.52 7.71
N LYS A 131 23.67 34.52 8.57
CA LYS A 131 24.60 33.40 8.75
C LYS A 131 24.16 32.23 7.87
N HIS A 132 24.63 32.21 6.63
CA HIS A 132 24.59 31.00 5.81
C HIS A 132 25.87 30.20 6.06
N LEU A 133 25.74 28.90 6.36
CA LEU A 133 26.92 28.03 6.34
C LEU A 133 27.51 28.10 4.93
N SER A 134 28.82 28.33 4.85
CA SER A 134 29.54 28.24 3.58
C SER A 134 29.40 26.84 3.01
N ASP A 135 29.58 26.67 1.70
CA ASP A 135 29.48 25.35 1.10
C ASP A 135 30.54 24.38 1.64
N GLU A 136 31.69 24.90 2.08
CA GLU A 136 32.70 24.13 2.80
C GLU A 136 32.24 23.71 4.19
N GLU A 137 31.59 24.59 4.94
CA GLU A 137 31.05 24.28 6.26
C GLU A 137 29.89 23.28 6.18
N LYS A 138 29.01 23.42 5.17
CA LYS A 138 27.95 22.43 4.88
C LYS A 138 28.55 21.07 4.56
N LYS A 139 29.62 21.03 3.75
CA LYS A 139 30.32 19.79 3.39
C LYS A 139 31.00 19.18 4.62
N LYS A 140 31.61 20.00 5.49
CA LYS A 140 32.21 19.56 6.76
C LYS A 140 31.16 18.99 7.73
N LEU A 141 30.00 19.65 7.86
CA LEU A 141 28.88 19.16 8.67
C LEU A 141 28.31 17.85 8.10
N SER A 142 28.14 17.78 6.78
CA SER A 142 27.70 16.57 6.08
C SER A 142 28.67 15.40 6.30
N LEU A 143 29.98 15.66 6.25
CA LEU A 143 31.02 14.66 6.49
C LEU A 143 31.05 14.21 7.96
N ALA A 144 30.82 15.12 8.90
CA ALA A 144 30.85 14.85 10.33
C ALA A 144 29.78 13.86 10.81
N PHE A 145 28.65 13.75 10.11
CA PHE A 145 27.55 12.83 10.44
C PHE A 145 27.29 11.78 9.35
N SER A 146 28.28 11.53 8.49
CA SER A 146 28.20 10.51 7.44
C SER A 146 29.08 9.31 7.74
N GLY A 147 28.68 8.14 7.23
CA GLY A 147 29.41 6.89 7.43
C GLY A 147 29.64 6.60 8.92
N GLU A 148 30.80 6.06 9.26
CA GLU A 148 31.20 5.66 10.62
C GLU A 148 31.16 6.78 11.66
N LYS A 149 31.19 8.04 11.24
CA LYS A 149 31.09 9.19 12.16
C LYS A 149 29.65 9.45 12.63
N ASN A 150 28.66 8.92 11.92
CA ASN A 150 27.29 9.01 12.39
C ASN A 150 27.16 8.12 13.66
N PRO A 151 26.68 8.66 14.79
CA PRO A 151 26.50 7.89 16.03
C PRO A 151 25.61 6.66 15.88
N MET A 152 24.81 6.59 14.81
CA MET A 152 23.91 5.50 14.46
C MET A 152 24.45 4.60 13.33
N TYR A 153 25.63 4.85 12.80
CA TYR A 153 26.23 3.99 11.76
C TYR A 153 26.59 2.62 12.31
N GLY A 154 26.20 1.57 11.59
CA GLY A 154 26.41 0.18 12.00
C GLY A 154 25.60 -0.25 13.23
N LYS A 155 24.89 0.66 13.90
CA LYS A 155 23.99 0.31 15.01
C LYS A 155 22.68 -0.21 14.46
N HIS A 156 22.46 -1.51 14.64
CA HIS A 156 21.16 -2.11 14.43
C HIS A 156 20.36 -2.08 15.73
N LEU A 157 19.05 -1.82 15.62
CA LEU A 157 18.13 -2.05 16.74
C LEU A 157 18.34 -3.48 17.26
N SER A 158 18.32 -3.64 18.59
CA SER A 158 18.35 -4.98 19.19
C SER A 158 17.16 -5.79 18.69
N ASP A 159 17.29 -7.11 18.65
CA ASP A 159 16.20 -7.96 18.18
C ASP A 159 14.96 -7.83 19.10
N GLU A 160 15.16 -7.54 20.38
CA GLU A 160 14.09 -7.19 21.31
C GLU A 160 13.39 -5.88 20.92
N SER A 161 14.14 -4.82 20.58
CA SER A 161 13.55 -3.56 20.12
C SER A 161 12.85 -3.70 18.76
N LYS A 162 13.43 -4.47 17.83
CA LYS A 162 12.77 -4.82 16.56
C LYS A 162 11.47 -5.58 16.81
N ARG A 163 11.47 -6.53 17.77
CA ARG A 163 10.26 -7.27 18.17
C ARG A 163 9.21 -6.33 18.76
N LYS A 164 9.56 -5.46 19.70
CA LYS A 164 8.62 -4.47 20.28
C LYS A 164 8.01 -3.55 19.22
N ILE A 165 8.82 -3.06 18.28
CA ILE A 165 8.33 -2.26 17.15
C ILE A 165 7.44 -3.10 16.22
N SER A 166 7.80 -4.34 15.95
CA SER A 166 7.01 -5.27 15.11
C SER A 166 5.67 -5.59 15.76
N GLU A 167 5.66 -5.94 17.04
CA GLU A 167 4.47 -6.22 17.85
C GLU A 167 3.54 -5.02 17.93
N ALA A 168 4.08 -3.82 18.14
CA ALA A 168 3.29 -2.57 18.14
C ALA A 168 2.61 -2.29 16.79
N HIS A 169 3.18 -2.76 15.69
CA HIS A 169 2.58 -2.64 14.35
C HIS A 169 1.80 -3.89 13.91
N LYS A 170 1.84 -4.98 14.70
CA LYS A 170 1.18 -6.25 14.38
C LYS A 170 -0.32 -6.09 14.59
N GLY A 171 -1.05 -5.91 13.50
CA GLY A 171 -2.51 -5.72 13.51
C GLY A 171 -2.96 -4.33 13.07
N THR A 172 -2.05 -3.36 12.97
CA THR A 172 -2.34 -2.05 12.36
C THR A 172 -2.41 -2.23 10.84
N LYS A 173 -3.55 -2.72 10.35
CA LYS A 173 -3.80 -2.86 8.92
C LYS A 173 -3.97 -1.45 8.34
N CYS A 174 -3.03 -1.07 7.49
CA CYS A 174 -3.26 0.03 6.55
C CYS A 174 -4.53 -0.32 5.75
N PRO A 175 -5.58 0.52 5.75
CA PRO A 175 -6.78 0.25 4.97
C PRO A 175 -6.45 0.04 3.50
N GLU A 176 -7.27 -0.77 2.83
CA GLU A 176 -6.98 -1.17 1.46
C GLU A 176 -7.04 0.03 0.50
N TYR A 177 -7.94 1.00 0.76
CA TYR A 177 -7.98 2.24 -0.01
C TYR A 177 -6.65 3.00 0.03
N LEU A 178 -5.98 3.01 1.20
CA LEU A 178 -4.76 3.78 1.41
C LEU A 178 -3.57 3.07 0.74
N LYS A 179 -3.51 1.74 0.79
CA LYS A 179 -2.53 0.95 0.01
C LYS A 179 -2.70 1.17 -1.49
N ARG A 180 -3.94 1.13 -1.97
CA ARG A 180 -4.26 1.39 -3.38
C ARG A 180 -3.81 2.78 -3.80
N ARG A 181 -4.10 3.80 -2.99
CA ARG A 181 -3.70 5.18 -3.26
C ARG A 181 -2.18 5.34 -3.29
N TYR A 182 -1.45 4.81 -2.30
CA TYR A 182 0.02 4.85 -2.31
C TYR A 182 0.61 4.16 -3.54
N ARG A 183 0.02 3.02 -3.96
CA ARG A 183 0.45 2.34 -5.18
C ARG A 183 0.32 3.25 -6.39
N LEU A 184 -0.83 3.92 -6.56
CA LEU A 184 -1.09 4.84 -7.67
C LEU A 184 -0.17 6.06 -7.65
N GLU A 185 0.07 6.65 -6.47
CA GLU A 185 0.98 7.79 -6.30
C GLU A 185 2.43 7.46 -6.68
N MET A 186 2.82 6.18 -6.59
CA MET A 186 4.17 5.70 -6.91
C MET A 186 4.31 5.18 -8.34
N LEU A 187 3.30 5.35 -9.21
CA LEU A 187 3.40 4.98 -10.62
C LEU A 187 4.01 6.12 -11.46
N GLY A 188 4.74 5.73 -12.51
CA GLY A 188 5.31 6.68 -13.47
C GLY A 188 6.12 7.79 -12.80
N SER A 189 5.90 9.04 -13.21
CA SER A 189 6.57 10.23 -12.69
C SER A 189 6.32 10.53 -11.21
N GLY A 190 5.36 9.87 -10.57
CA GLY A 190 5.15 9.96 -9.12
C GLY A 190 6.19 9.19 -8.30
N ASN A 191 6.85 8.18 -8.90
CA ASN A 191 7.95 7.49 -8.25
C ASN A 191 9.17 8.43 -8.11
N PRO A 192 9.73 8.62 -6.90
CA PRO A 192 10.94 9.43 -6.69
C PRO A 192 12.17 8.99 -7.51
N PHE A 193 12.16 7.74 -7.99
CA PHE A 193 13.19 7.13 -8.82
C PHE A 193 12.84 7.11 -10.32
N TYR A 194 11.69 7.64 -10.72
CA TYR A 194 11.33 7.73 -12.13
C TYR A 194 12.34 8.56 -12.91
N GLY A 195 12.82 8.03 -14.04
CA GLY A 195 13.84 8.66 -14.88
C GLY A 195 15.24 8.70 -14.26
N LYS A 196 15.47 8.08 -13.09
CA LYS A 196 16.80 7.96 -12.48
C LYS A 196 17.42 6.61 -12.82
N HIS A 197 18.76 6.59 -12.89
CA HIS A 197 19.53 5.37 -13.08
C HIS A 197 20.34 5.05 -11.83
N HIS A 198 20.48 3.77 -11.53
CA HIS A 198 21.38 3.31 -10.47
C HIS A 198 22.84 3.59 -10.87
N SER A 199 23.67 3.93 -9.88
CA SER A 199 25.11 4.06 -10.10
C SER A 199 25.74 2.70 -10.42
N LYS A 200 26.88 2.69 -11.11
CA LYS A 200 27.64 1.45 -11.42
C LYS A 200 27.93 0.64 -10.16
N LYS A 201 28.39 1.31 -9.09
CA LYS A 201 28.63 0.69 -7.77
C LYS A 201 27.37 0.04 -7.17
N SER A 202 26.21 0.69 -7.31
CA SER A 202 24.93 0.15 -6.83
C SER A 202 24.48 -1.06 -7.67
N LEU A 203 24.67 -1.03 -9.00
CA LEU A 203 24.40 -2.15 -9.89
C LEU A 203 25.27 -3.37 -9.57
N GLU A 204 26.57 -3.15 -9.32
CA GLU A 204 27.49 -4.21 -8.91
C GLU A 204 27.10 -4.84 -7.58
N LEU A 205 26.71 -4.02 -6.59
CA LEU A 205 26.24 -4.51 -5.30
C LEU A 205 24.95 -5.32 -5.44
N MET A 206 23.98 -4.83 -6.23
CA MET A 206 22.75 -5.57 -6.52
C MET A 206 23.02 -6.89 -7.26
N SER A 207 24.00 -6.91 -8.17
CA SER A 207 24.43 -8.12 -8.87
C SER A 207 25.03 -9.16 -7.92
N LYS A 208 25.95 -8.73 -7.03
CA LYS A 208 26.55 -9.59 -5.99
C LYS A 208 25.51 -10.14 -5.00
N ASN A 209 24.52 -9.35 -4.63
CA ASN A 209 23.43 -9.84 -3.77
C ASN A 209 22.52 -10.83 -4.52
N ARG A 210 22.38 -10.67 -5.84
CA ARG A 210 21.63 -11.60 -6.69
C ARG A 210 22.35 -12.92 -6.93
N THR A 211 23.68 -12.98 -6.78
CA THR A 211 24.44 -14.23 -6.97
C THR A 211 24.18 -15.27 -5.88
N GLY A 212 23.69 -14.88 -4.70
CA GLY A 212 23.33 -15.79 -3.60
C GLY A 212 21.88 -16.27 -3.58
N LEU A 213 21.06 -15.90 -4.58
CA LEU A 213 19.68 -16.39 -4.69
C LEU A 213 19.66 -17.79 -5.32
N LEU A 214 18.71 -18.63 -4.87
CA LEU A 214 18.46 -19.96 -5.43
C LEU A 214 18.23 -19.86 -6.95
N LYS A 215 19.03 -20.60 -7.72
CA LYS A 215 19.03 -20.62 -9.20
C LYS A 215 18.82 -22.04 -9.69
N GLY A 216 18.40 -22.18 -10.94
CA GLY A 216 18.21 -23.51 -11.52
C GLY A 216 17.10 -24.26 -10.79
N ALA A 217 17.36 -25.52 -10.44
CA ALA A 217 16.40 -26.42 -9.79
C ALA A 217 16.00 -25.96 -8.38
N ASP A 218 16.86 -25.22 -7.70
CA ASP A 218 16.57 -24.72 -6.34
C ASP A 218 15.64 -23.51 -6.35
N SER A 219 15.36 -22.93 -7.52
CA SER A 219 14.47 -21.78 -7.63
C SER A 219 13.02 -22.21 -7.41
N PRO A 220 12.24 -21.51 -6.55
CA PRO A 220 10.84 -21.87 -6.26
C PRO A 220 9.90 -21.72 -7.46
N VAL A 221 10.36 -21.07 -8.53
CA VAL A 221 9.62 -20.92 -9.80
C VAL A 221 10.11 -21.87 -10.89
N SER A 222 11.13 -22.69 -10.61
CA SER A 222 11.58 -23.70 -11.55
C SER A 222 10.58 -24.86 -11.62
N ARG A 223 10.37 -25.37 -12.83
CA ARG A 223 9.48 -26.50 -13.09
C ARG A 223 10.26 -27.56 -13.85
N LYS A 224 10.12 -28.81 -13.41
CA LYS A 224 10.69 -29.96 -14.10
C LYS A 224 9.99 -30.18 -15.43
N VAL A 225 10.76 -30.63 -16.43
CA VAL A 225 10.24 -30.91 -17.77
C VAL A 225 10.63 -32.31 -18.20
N VAL A 226 9.74 -32.91 -18.97
CA VAL A 226 9.87 -34.26 -19.51
C VAL A 226 10.05 -34.15 -21.01
N ARG A 227 11.13 -34.74 -21.51
CA ARG A 227 11.40 -34.95 -22.94
C ARG A 227 10.83 -36.30 -23.35
N ILE A 228 10.10 -36.32 -24.45
CA ILE A 228 9.55 -37.53 -25.04
C ILE A 228 10.04 -37.63 -26.49
N SER A 229 10.73 -38.72 -26.82
CA SER A 229 11.16 -39.04 -28.18
C SER A 229 10.08 -39.83 -28.91
N GLU A 230 9.57 -39.32 -30.03
CA GLU A 230 8.50 -39.99 -30.79
C GLU A 230 8.99 -41.27 -31.51
N ASN A 231 10.29 -41.37 -31.81
CA ASN A 231 10.85 -42.49 -32.57
C ASN A 231 11.27 -43.67 -31.67
N THR A 232 11.69 -43.40 -30.44
CA THR A 232 12.26 -44.41 -29.53
C THR A 232 11.47 -44.58 -28.24
N ASN A 233 10.41 -43.78 -28.07
CA ASN A 233 9.64 -43.63 -26.83
C ASN A 233 10.52 -43.39 -25.58
N GLU A 234 11.74 -42.86 -25.78
CA GLU A 234 12.68 -42.58 -24.69
C GLU A 234 12.22 -41.34 -23.91
N ILE A 235 12.13 -41.49 -22.59
CA ILE A 235 11.71 -40.45 -21.67
C ILE A 235 12.91 -39.98 -20.85
N LYS A 236 13.16 -38.66 -20.85
CA LYS A 236 14.17 -38.03 -19.99
C LYS A 236 13.56 -36.88 -19.20
N ILE A 237 13.83 -36.86 -17.90
CA ILE A 237 13.35 -35.82 -16.99
C ILE A 237 14.51 -34.87 -16.69
N TYR A 238 14.22 -33.57 -16.76
CA TYR A 238 15.15 -32.50 -16.41
C TYR A 238 14.56 -31.67 -15.29
N ASP A 239 15.39 -31.26 -14.34
CA ASP A 239 14.93 -30.43 -13.24
C ASP A 239 14.59 -29.00 -13.69
N THR A 240 15.17 -28.55 -14.81
CA THR A 240 14.86 -27.24 -15.39
C THR A 240 14.80 -27.24 -16.92
N VAL A 241 14.00 -26.31 -17.47
CA VAL A 241 13.95 -26.03 -18.92
C VAL A 241 15.32 -25.59 -19.47
N THR A 242 16.14 -24.93 -18.65
CA THR A 242 17.46 -24.44 -19.07
C THR A 242 18.43 -25.60 -19.28
N GLU A 243 18.41 -26.59 -18.38
CA GLU A 243 19.19 -27.81 -18.52
C GLU A 243 18.74 -28.62 -19.73
N ALA A 244 17.42 -28.83 -19.86
CA ALA A 244 16.81 -29.48 -21.02
C ALA A 244 17.23 -28.84 -22.36
N ALA A 245 17.20 -27.50 -22.42
CA ALA A 245 17.60 -26.71 -23.59
C ALA A 245 19.07 -26.95 -23.98
N LYS A 246 19.98 -26.92 -23.00
CA LYS A 246 21.42 -27.15 -23.23
C LYS A 246 21.70 -28.57 -23.71
N SER A 247 21.14 -29.58 -23.04
CA SER A 247 21.40 -30.99 -23.36
C SER A 247 20.82 -31.42 -24.70
N ASN A 248 19.80 -30.73 -25.21
CA ASN A 248 19.09 -31.10 -26.45
C ASN A 248 19.29 -30.10 -27.58
N ASN A 249 20.27 -29.19 -27.45
CA ASN A 249 20.56 -28.12 -28.42
C ASN A 249 19.29 -27.38 -28.88
N ALA A 250 18.41 -27.04 -27.93
CA ALA A 250 17.11 -26.43 -28.18
C ALA A 250 17.01 -25.08 -27.48
N GLN A 251 16.15 -24.20 -28.00
CA GLN A 251 15.90 -22.91 -27.35
C GLN A 251 14.98 -23.09 -26.13
N ARG A 252 15.37 -22.52 -24.99
CA ARG A 252 14.58 -22.58 -23.74
C ARG A 252 13.13 -22.11 -23.94
N SER A 253 12.95 -21.02 -24.70
CA SER A 253 11.62 -20.49 -25.03
C SER A 253 10.79 -21.48 -25.85
N HIS A 254 11.41 -22.21 -26.77
CA HIS A 254 10.72 -23.20 -27.61
C HIS A 254 10.26 -24.39 -26.80
N ILE A 255 11.08 -24.92 -25.89
CA ILE A 255 10.67 -26.01 -24.98
C ILE A 255 9.47 -25.57 -24.14
N ALA A 256 9.50 -24.36 -23.58
CA ALA A 256 8.39 -23.83 -22.80
C ALA A 256 7.10 -23.65 -23.62
N LEU A 257 7.21 -23.25 -24.89
CA LEU A 257 6.07 -23.16 -25.82
C LEU A 257 5.49 -24.54 -26.14
N VAL A 258 6.33 -25.56 -26.27
CA VAL A 258 5.88 -26.94 -26.50
C VAL A 258 5.14 -27.48 -25.29
N CYS A 259 5.66 -27.26 -24.07
CA CYS A 259 4.96 -27.67 -22.85
C CYS A 259 3.59 -27.00 -22.69
N ARG A 260 3.38 -25.81 -23.28
CA ARG A 260 2.07 -25.11 -23.28
C ARG A 260 1.17 -25.48 -24.46
N GLY A 261 1.61 -26.37 -25.34
CA GLY A 261 0.86 -26.78 -26.54
C GLY A 261 0.86 -25.75 -27.67
N GLU A 262 1.59 -24.64 -27.55
CA GLU A 262 1.70 -23.60 -28.58
C GLU A 262 2.63 -24.02 -29.73
N ARG A 263 3.46 -25.04 -29.50
CA ARG A 263 4.33 -25.66 -30.52
C ARG A 263 4.31 -27.17 -30.37
N LYS A 264 4.52 -27.88 -31.47
CA LYS A 264 4.51 -29.35 -31.49
C LYS A 264 5.82 -29.96 -30.97
N HIS A 265 6.96 -29.38 -31.34
CA HIS A 265 8.29 -29.93 -31.03
C HIS A 265 9.34 -28.83 -30.86
N ALA A 266 10.36 -29.13 -30.05
CA ALA A 266 11.55 -28.30 -29.85
C ALA A 266 12.80 -29.18 -29.79
N GLY A 267 13.82 -28.85 -30.60
CA GLY A 267 15.02 -29.69 -30.72
C GLY A 267 14.75 -31.08 -31.28
N GLY A 268 13.63 -31.29 -31.99
CA GLY A 268 13.22 -32.61 -32.50
C GLY A 268 12.45 -33.49 -31.51
N TYR A 269 12.13 -32.99 -30.32
CA TYR A 269 11.42 -33.74 -29.28
C TYR A 269 10.12 -33.07 -28.86
N ARG A 270 9.21 -33.87 -28.31
CA ARG A 270 8.03 -33.38 -27.59
C ARG A 270 8.40 -33.14 -26.13
N TRP A 271 7.78 -32.12 -25.53
CA TRP A 271 8.06 -31.68 -24.18
C TRP A 271 6.77 -31.48 -23.39
N MET A 272 6.78 -31.88 -22.13
CA MET A 272 5.69 -31.65 -21.18
C MET A 272 6.24 -31.20 -19.83
N TYR A 273 5.44 -30.48 -19.04
CA TYR A 273 5.80 -30.31 -17.64
C TYR A 273 5.64 -31.64 -16.91
N PHE A 274 6.47 -31.89 -15.90
CA PHE A 274 6.44 -33.14 -15.16
C PHE A 274 5.09 -33.39 -14.48
N GLU A 275 4.48 -32.34 -13.92
CA GLU A 275 3.13 -32.38 -13.34
C GLU A 275 2.08 -32.86 -14.36
N ASP A 276 2.11 -32.28 -15.57
CA ASP A 276 1.17 -32.63 -16.64
C ASP A 276 1.40 -34.06 -17.14
N TYR A 277 2.66 -34.50 -17.20
CA TYR A 277 3.03 -35.87 -17.53
C TYR A 277 2.55 -36.87 -16.46
N GLN A 278 2.64 -36.52 -15.19
CA GLN A 278 2.12 -37.35 -14.10
C GLN A 278 0.60 -37.49 -14.20
N HIS A 279 -0.14 -36.40 -14.39
CA HIS A 279 -1.60 -36.45 -14.53
C HIS A 279 -2.04 -37.29 -15.73
N ALA A 280 -1.42 -37.09 -16.90
CA ALA A 280 -1.75 -37.84 -18.11
C ALA A 280 -1.54 -39.36 -17.98
N ASN A 281 -0.59 -39.82 -17.16
CA ASN A 281 -0.34 -41.24 -16.93
C ASN A 281 -1.11 -41.82 -15.73
N THR A 282 -1.58 -40.97 -14.81
CA THR A 282 -2.45 -41.39 -13.71
C THR A 282 -3.86 -41.66 -14.23
N GLU A 283 -4.37 -40.85 -15.17
CA GLU A 283 -5.66 -41.06 -15.85
C GLU A 283 -5.72 -42.38 -16.64
N VAL A 284 -4.58 -42.87 -17.15
CA VAL A 284 -4.48 -44.18 -17.84
C VAL A 284 -4.52 -45.35 -16.84
N SER A 285 -4.08 -45.13 -15.59
CA SER A 285 -4.11 -46.16 -14.54
C SER A 285 -5.51 -46.34 -13.94
N ASP A 286 -6.29 -45.26 -13.83
CA ASP A 286 -7.67 -45.30 -13.36
C ASP A 286 -8.67 -45.84 -14.41
N GLN A 287 -8.35 -45.79 -15.70
CA GLN A 287 -9.15 -46.43 -16.76
C GLN A 287 -8.93 -47.94 -16.85
N ILE A 288 -7.77 -48.46 -16.43
CA ILE A 288 -7.47 -49.90 -16.41
C ILE A 288 -7.97 -50.57 -15.10
N ALA A 289 -8.12 -49.82 -14.01
CA ALA A 289 -8.66 -50.34 -12.73
C ALA A 289 -10.20 -50.46 -12.69
N LYS A 290 -10.91 -49.99 -13.73
CA LYS A 290 -12.39 -50.03 -13.85
C LYS A 290 -12.90 -50.75 -15.10
N GLY A 291 -12.01 -51.38 -15.87
CA GLY A 291 -12.37 -52.31 -16.95
C GLY A 291 -12.14 -53.75 -16.53
#